data_AF-A0A4Y6PSK2-F1
#
_entry.id   AF-A0A4Y6PSK2-F1
#
_cell.length_a   1.000
_cell.length_b   1.000
_cell.length_c   1.000
_cell.angle_alpha   90.00
_cell.angle_beta   90.00
_cell.angle_gamma   90.00
#
_symmetry.space_group_name_H-M   'P 1'
#
loop_
_entity.id
_entity.type
_entity.pdbx_description
1 polymer ?
#
loop_
_entity_poly.entity_id
_entity_poly.type
_entity_poly.pdbx_seq_one_letter_code
_entity_poly.pdbx_strand_id
1 'polypeptide(L)'
;MQLTDADFEELIRSIWSIFAQPELEAASHDALAEHASEMMITAVVHVTGEEDGSVVVECPSRMASRLAGALFGLEADELADDEVHDALGEVANMLGGNVKGLFPSGSQLSLPTVVEGREFKLDLPGTQVALCQTYVSDGLAIRFSLMDRPSDA
;
A
#
# COMPACT_ATOMS: atom_id res chain seq x y z
N MET A 1 -9.72 -1.57 19.62
CA MET A 1 -10.78 -1.68 18.58
C MET A 1 -10.12 -2.40 17.43
N GLN A 2 -10.66 -3.54 16.99
CA GLN A 2 -10.03 -4.30 15.91
C GLN A 2 -10.52 -3.73 14.58
N LEU A 3 -9.59 -3.33 13.70
CA LEU A 3 -9.91 -2.78 12.39
C LEU A 3 -10.64 -3.85 11.56
N THR A 4 -11.81 -3.52 11.01
CA THR A 4 -12.58 -4.44 10.15
C THR A 4 -12.26 -4.22 8.67
N ASP A 5 -12.68 -5.16 7.81
CA ASP A 5 -12.60 -4.99 6.36
C ASP A 5 -13.30 -3.70 5.87
N ALA A 6 -14.45 -3.36 6.43
CA ALA A 6 -15.20 -2.17 6.03
C ALA A 6 -14.46 -0.88 6.44
N ASP A 7 -13.89 -0.84 7.65
CA ASP A 7 -13.10 0.30 8.09
C ASP A 7 -11.85 0.48 7.21
N PHE A 8 -11.19 -0.63 6.84
CA PHE A 8 -10.01 -0.60 5.99
C PHE A 8 -10.34 -0.15 4.56
N GLU A 9 -11.46 -0.61 4.01
CA GLU A 9 -11.96 -0.13 2.71
C GLU A 9 -12.22 1.38 2.74
N GLU A 10 -12.87 1.90 3.79
CA GLU A 10 -13.15 3.33 3.93
C GLU A 10 -11.84 4.15 3.97
N LEU A 11 -10.85 3.70 4.73
CA LEU A 11 -9.52 4.34 4.77
C LEU A 11 -8.84 4.35 3.41
N ILE A 12 -8.84 3.20 2.70
CA ILE A 12 -8.24 3.09 1.36
C ILE A 12 -8.94 4.04 0.38
N ARG A 13 -10.27 4.08 0.37
CA ARG A 13 -11.02 4.98 -0.52
C ARG A 13 -10.81 6.45 -0.18
N SER A 14 -10.72 6.78 1.10
CA SER A 14 -10.39 8.14 1.55
C SER A 14 -9.03 8.59 1.04
N ILE A 15 -8.00 7.73 1.19
CA ILE A 15 -6.65 8.00 0.66
C ILE A 15 -6.68 8.12 -0.85
N TRP A 16 -7.35 7.19 -1.53
CA TRP A 16 -7.44 7.18 -2.99
C TRP A 16 -8.05 8.47 -3.53
N SER A 17 -9.06 9.04 -2.85
CA SER A 17 -9.73 10.28 -3.28
C SER A 17 -8.82 11.51 -3.36
N ILE A 18 -7.66 11.49 -2.69
CA ILE A 18 -6.65 12.54 -2.77
C ILE A 18 -6.00 12.56 -4.16
N PHE A 19 -5.85 11.37 -4.74
CA PHE A 19 -5.34 11.19 -6.09
C PHE A 19 -6.55 11.30 -7.03
N ALA A 20 -6.54 12.26 -7.95
CA ALA A 20 -7.62 12.45 -8.93
C ALA A 20 -7.64 11.35 -10.02
N GLN A 21 -7.51 10.09 -9.60
CA GLN A 21 -7.48 8.89 -10.43
C GLN A 21 -8.90 8.33 -10.63
N PRO A 22 -9.08 7.46 -11.64
CA PRO A 22 -10.30 6.67 -11.78
C PRO A 22 -10.61 5.87 -10.50
N GLU A 23 -11.89 5.61 -10.29
CA GLU A 23 -12.38 4.96 -9.07
C GLU A 23 -11.80 3.54 -8.89
N LEU A 24 -11.61 3.14 -7.62
CA LEU A 24 -11.20 1.78 -7.27
C LEU A 24 -12.37 0.81 -7.38
N GLU A 25 -12.25 -0.15 -8.28
CA GLU A 25 -13.15 -1.29 -8.40
C GLU A 25 -12.60 -2.48 -7.61
N ALA A 26 -13.42 -3.07 -6.72
CA ALA A 26 -12.99 -4.22 -5.94
C ALA A 26 -12.66 -5.41 -6.86
N ALA A 27 -11.52 -6.05 -6.61
CA ALA A 27 -11.00 -7.13 -7.45
C ALA A 27 -10.67 -8.37 -6.61
N SER A 28 -10.51 -9.51 -7.28
CA SER A 28 -10.03 -10.73 -6.64
C SER A 28 -8.56 -10.58 -6.23
N HIS A 29 -8.12 -11.44 -5.31
CA HIS A 29 -6.72 -11.51 -4.89
C HIS A 29 -5.75 -11.75 -6.05
N ASP A 30 -6.20 -12.47 -7.08
CA ASP A 30 -5.38 -12.86 -8.23
C ASP A 30 -5.16 -11.73 -9.24
N ALA A 31 -5.90 -10.61 -9.14
CA ALA A 31 -5.76 -9.48 -10.08
C ALA A 31 -4.33 -8.93 -10.10
N LEU A 32 -3.62 -8.95 -8.97
CA LEU A 32 -2.21 -8.54 -8.94
C LEU A 32 -1.30 -9.54 -9.69
N ALA A 33 -1.65 -10.83 -9.69
CA ALA A 33 -0.87 -11.87 -10.36
C ALA A 33 -0.93 -11.75 -11.89
N GLU A 34 -1.97 -11.13 -12.45
CA GLU A 34 -2.06 -10.81 -13.87
C GLU A 34 -0.92 -9.90 -14.34
N HIS A 35 -0.33 -9.14 -13.42
CA HIS A 35 0.80 -8.25 -13.68
C HIS A 35 2.15 -8.80 -13.18
N ALA A 36 2.23 -10.04 -12.71
CA ALA A 36 3.45 -10.58 -12.08
C ALA A 36 4.69 -10.60 -12.98
N SER A 37 4.50 -10.57 -14.31
CA SER A 37 5.60 -10.48 -15.30
C SER A 37 6.10 -9.05 -15.54
N GLU A 38 5.34 -8.04 -15.08
CA GLU A 38 5.69 -6.63 -15.18
C GLU A 38 6.70 -6.22 -14.09
N MET A 39 7.17 -4.98 -14.17
CA MET A 39 7.92 -4.37 -13.08
C MET A 39 6.94 -4.05 -11.95
N MET A 40 7.15 -4.66 -10.79
CA MET A 40 6.32 -4.49 -9.61
C MET A 40 7.01 -3.56 -8.61
N ILE A 41 6.21 -2.80 -7.90
CA ILE A 41 6.67 -1.92 -6.83
C ILE A 41 5.86 -2.19 -5.57
N THR A 42 6.57 -2.24 -4.44
CA THR A 42 6.00 -2.50 -3.12
C THR A 42 6.49 -1.45 -2.15
N ALA A 43 5.57 -0.78 -1.46
CA ALA A 43 5.88 0.11 -0.36
C ALA A 43 5.46 -0.53 0.97
N VAL A 44 6.34 -0.44 1.98
CA VAL A 44 6.11 -0.98 3.33
C VAL A 44 6.31 0.13 4.35
N VAL A 45 5.38 0.24 5.29
CA VAL A 45 5.50 1.12 6.46
C VAL A 45 5.18 0.32 7.71
N HIS A 46 6.04 0.43 8.72
CA HIS A 46 5.86 -0.26 9.99
C HIS A 46 5.25 0.68 11.04
N VAL A 47 4.30 0.15 11.80
CA VAL A 47 3.80 0.74 13.03
C VAL A 47 4.37 -0.10 14.18
N THR A 48 5.19 0.51 15.03
CA THR A 48 5.83 -0.19 16.15
C THR A 48 5.44 0.43 17.48
N GLY A 49 5.14 -0.40 18.48
CA GLY A 49 4.67 0.08 19.78
C GLY A 49 4.43 -1.05 20.77
N GLU A 50 3.35 -0.93 21.53
CA GLU A 50 2.82 -2.06 22.32
C GLU A 50 2.18 -3.12 21.42
N GLU A 51 1.62 -2.67 20.30
CA GLU A 51 1.17 -3.50 19.19
C GLU A 51 2.03 -3.17 17.96
N ASP A 52 2.45 -4.21 17.23
CA ASP A 52 3.23 -4.08 16.00
C ASP A 52 2.36 -4.41 14.79
N GLY A 53 2.47 -3.58 13.75
CA GLY A 53 1.79 -3.78 12.48
C GLY A 53 2.64 -3.32 11.29
N SER A 54 2.32 -3.80 10.10
CA SER A 54 2.95 -3.35 8.86
C SER A 54 1.90 -3.14 7.78
N VAL A 55 1.89 -1.97 7.18
CA VAL A 55 1.12 -1.69 5.97
C VAL A 55 1.98 -2.01 4.76
N VAL A 56 1.44 -2.78 3.83
CA VAL A 56 2.08 -3.13 2.56
C VAL A 56 1.17 -2.75 1.41
N VAL A 57 1.70 -1.99 0.46
CA VAL A 57 1.00 -1.58 -0.77
C VAL A 57 1.77 -2.09 -1.97
N GLU A 58 1.12 -2.84 -2.84
CA GLU A 58 1.74 -3.51 -3.98
C GLU A 58 0.98 -3.20 -5.27
N CYS A 59 1.70 -2.83 -6.31
CA CYS A 59 1.12 -2.60 -7.64
C CYS A 59 2.18 -2.73 -8.75
N PRO A 60 1.78 -2.81 -10.02
CA PRO A 60 2.69 -2.60 -11.14
C PRO A 60 3.26 -1.19 -11.09
N SER A 61 4.52 -1.00 -11.51
CA SER A 61 5.19 0.31 -11.52
C SER A 61 4.37 1.37 -12.29
N ARG A 62 3.65 0.96 -13.35
CA ARG A 62 2.72 1.82 -14.09
C ARG A 62 1.60 2.42 -13.22
N MET A 63 1.11 1.70 -12.21
CA MET A 63 0.11 2.23 -11.28
C MET A 63 0.74 3.29 -10.37
N ALA A 64 1.94 3.03 -9.84
CA ALA A 64 2.67 4.00 -9.04
C ALA A 64 3.02 5.26 -9.85
N SER A 65 3.40 5.13 -11.13
CA SER A 65 3.64 6.27 -12.01
C SER A 65 2.39 7.15 -12.19
N ARG A 66 1.19 6.55 -12.23
CA ARG A 66 -0.05 7.35 -12.29
C ARG A 66 -0.33 8.10 -11.00
N LEU A 67 -0.08 7.46 -9.87
CA LEU A 67 -0.19 8.10 -8.56
C LEU A 67 0.77 9.28 -8.47
N ALA A 68 2.02 9.10 -8.93
CA ALA A 68 3.02 10.16 -8.98
C ALA A 68 2.62 11.29 -9.93
N GLY A 69 2.15 10.98 -11.15
CA GLY A 69 1.67 11.99 -12.08
C GLY A 69 0.53 12.83 -11.52
N ALA A 70 -0.41 12.22 -10.79
CA ALA A 70 -1.46 12.96 -10.09
C ALA A 70 -0.95 13.78 -8.89
N LEU A 71 0.06 13.29 -8.17
CA LEU A 71 0.61 13.98 -7.00
C LEU A 71 1.46 15.19 -7.39
N PHE A 72 2.29 15.05 -8.43
CA PHE A 72 3.25 16.06 -8.87
C PHE A 72 2.75 16.91 -10.04
N GLY A 73 1.66 16.51 -10.70
CA GLY A 73 1.12 17.19 -11.86
C GLY A 73 2.02 17.05 -13.10
N LEU A 74 2.65 15.88 -13.25
CA LEU A 74 3.62 15.57 -14.29
C LEU A 74 3.10 14.45 -15.21
N GLU A 75 3.51 14.48 -16.47
CA GLU A 75 3.27 13.37 -17.40
C GLU A 75 4.21 12.19 -17.13
N ALA A 76 3.84 11.00 -17.64
CA ALA A 76 4.57 9.77 -17.32
C ALA A 76 6.03 9.76 -17.81
N ASP A 77 6.37 10.50 -18.85
CA ASP A 77 7.72 10.64 -19.39
C ASP A 77 8.56 11.73 -18.70
N GLU A 78 7.94 12.52 -17.82
CA GLU A 78 8.59 13.55 -17.02
C GLU A 78 8.95 13.07 -15.61
N LEU A 79 8.36 11.96 -15.16
CA LEU A 79 8.56 11.40 -13.83
C LEU A 79 9.95 10.76 -13.68
N ALA A 80 10.64 11.12 -12.60
CA ALA A 80 11.81 10.39 -12.13
C ALA A 80 11.41 9.15 -11.31
N ASP A 81 12.27 8.12 -11.29
CA ASP A 81 12.03 6.90 -10.51
C ASP A 81 11.76 7.22 -9.02
N ASP A 82 12.50 8.17 -8.45
CA ASP A 82 12.31 8.60 -7.05
C ASP A 82 10.91 9.21 -6.81
N GLU A 83 10.32 9.92 -7.78
CA GLU A 83 8.96 10.48 -7.67
C GLU A 83 7.90 9.37 -7.71
N VAL A 84 8.14 8.33 -8.52
CA VAL A 84 7.28 7.13 -8.56
C VAL A 84 7.32 6.41 -7.21
N HIS A 85 8.52 6.25 -6.64
CA HIS A 85 8.73 5.61 -5.35
C HIS A 85 8.11 6.43 -4.21
N ASP A 86 8.30 7.75 -4.21
CA ASP A 86 7.74 8.68 -3.22
C ASP A 86 6.21 8.65 -3.23
N ALA A 87 5.58 8.61 -4.40
CA ALA A 87 4.13 8.58 -4.49
C ALA A 87 3.53 7.32 -3.87
N LEU A 88 4.10 6.13 -4.15
CA LEU A 88 3.64 4.89 -3.53
C LEU A 88 3.98 4.84 -2.03
N GLY A 89 5.17 5.35 -1.66
CA GLY A 89 5.59 5.51 -0.29
C GLY A 89 4.61 6.35 0.52
N GLU A 90 4.12 7.46 -0.05
CA GLU A 90 3.16 8.33 0.62
C GLU A 90 1.78 7.68 0.77
N VAL A 91 1.33 6.87 -0.20
CA VAL A 91 0.12 6.05 -0.04
C VAL A 91 0.26 5.09 1.15
N ALA A 92 1.38 4.37 1.24
CA ALA A 92 1.64 3.46 2.36
C ALA A 92 1.78 4.22 3.69
N ASN A 93 2.39 5.40 3.68
CA ASN A 93 2.58 6.26 4.84
C ASN A 93 1.25 6.81 5.37
N MET A 94 0.37 7.28 4.49
CA MET A 94 -0.97 7.74 4.86
C MET A 94 -1.81 6.61 5.46
N LEU A 95 -1.79 5.42 4.85
CA LEU A 95 -2.52 4.27 5.39
C LEU A 95 -1.93 3.80 6.72
N GLY A 96 -0.60 3.73 6.83
CA GLY A 96 0.12 3.44 8.07
C GLY A 96 -0.15 4.46 9.18
N GLY A 97 -0.26 5.75 8.84
CA GLY A 97 -0.63 6.80 9.78
C GLY A 97 -2.04 6.66 10.32
N ASN A 98 -3.01 6.29 9.47
CA ASN A 98 -4.37 5.97 9.90
C ASN A 98 -4.40 4.74 10.80
N VAL A 99 -3.71 3.65 10.43
CA VAL A 99 -3.58 2.43 11.25
C VAL A 99 -2.95 2.75 12.61
N LYS A 100 -1.86 3.51 12.63
CA LYS A 100 -1.21 3.98 13.87
C LYS A 100 -2.18 4.77 14.77
N GLY A 101 -3.09 5.55 14.20
CA GLY A 101 -4.11 6.28 14.95
C GLY A 101 -5.07 5.39 15.74
N LEU A 102 -5.16 4.10 15.38
CA LEU A 102 -5.99 3.09 16.04
C LEU A 102 -5.23 2.28 17.10
N PHE A 103 -3.89 2.35 17.06
CA PHE A 103 -3.00 1.63 17.98
C PHE A 103 -2.83 2.41 19.30
N PRO A 104 -2.34 1.77 20.37
CA PRO A 104 -2.05 2.44 21.64
C PRO A 104 -1.16 3.68 21.48
N SER A 105 -1.40 4.67 22.34
CA SER A 105 -0.60 5.90 22.38
C SER A 105 0.88 5.59 22.59
N GLY A 106 1.76 6.24 21.83
CA GLY A 106 3.20 5.99 21.87
C GLY A 106 3.71 5.11 20.73
N SER A 107 2.82 4.56 19.92
CA SER A 107 3.18 3.90 18.66
C SER A 107 3.90 4.87 17.72
N GLN A 108 4.88 4.37 16.97
CA GLN A 108 5.70 5.11 16.02
C GLN A 108 5.50 4.57 14.61
N LEU A 109 5.58 5.47 13.62
CA LEU A 109 5.49 5.13 12.20
C LEU A 109 6.90 5.19 11.60
N SER A 110 7.33 4.15 10.90
CA SER A 110 8.60 4.18 10.17
C SER A 110 8.52 5.08 8.94
N LEU A 111 9.67 5.42 8.36
CA LEU A 111 9.70 5.87 6.97
C LEU A 111 9.27 4.72 6.04
N PRO A 112 8.71 5.03 4.86
CA PRO A 112 8.41 4.01 3.87
C PRO A 112 9.69 3.36 3.36
N THR A 113 9.64 2.03 3.19
CA THR A 113 10.61 1.26 2.43
C THR A 113 9.98 0.88 1.11
N VAL A 114 10.58 1.28 0.00
CA VAL A 114 10.08 0.98 -1.34
C VAL A 114 11.03 0.01 -2.03
N VAL A 115 10.46 -1.04 -2.63
CA VAL A 115 11.18 -2.06 -3.39
C VAL A 115 10.56 -2.12 -4.77
N GLU A 116 11.38 -1.99 -5.80
CA GLU A 116 10.98 -2.18 -7.20
C GLU A 116 11.78 -3.33 -7.80
N GLY A 117 11.09 -4.20 -8.54
CA GLY A 117 11.73 -5.35 -9.17
C GLY A 117 10.77 -6.23 -9.94
N ARG A 118 11.32 -7.25 -10.60
CA ARG A 118 10.57 -8.33 -11.23
C ARG A 118 10.81 -9.61 -10.45
N GLU A 119 9.78 -10.44 -10.34
CA GLU A 119 9.89 -11.80 -9.77
C GLU A 119 10.58 -11.85 -8.40
N PHE A 120 10.23 -10.93 -7.49
CA PHE A 120 10.73 -10.94 -6.12
C PHE A 120 9.69 -11.46 -5.13
N LYS A 121 10.16 -11.92 -3.98
CA LYS A 121 9.32 -12.28 -2.83
C LYS A 121 9.60 -11.30 -1.70
N LEU A 122 8.56 -10.62 -1.21
CA LEU A 122 8.61 -9.92 0.06
C LEU A 122 8.25 -10.91 1.18
N ASP A 123 9.06 -10.94 2.23
CA ASP A 123 8.82 -11.73 3.42
C ASP A 123 9.00 -10.83 4.64
N LEU A 124 7.97 -10.73 5.49
CA LEU A 124 8.03 -10.03 6.78
C LEU A 124 7.94 -11.10 7.89
N PRO A 125 9.08 -11.65 8.36
CA PRO A 125 9.07 -12.77 9.28
C PRO A 125 8.35 -12.45 10.59
N GLY A 126 7.55 -13.40 11.07
CA GLY A 126 6.81 -13.25 12.34
C GLY A 126 5.53 -12.42 12.23
N THR A 127 5.10 -12.08 11.01
CA THR A 127 3.83 -11.42 10.75
C THR A 127 2.84 -12.36 10.04
N GLN A 128 1.56 -12.02 10.12
CA GLN A 128 0.47 -12.63 9.36
C GLN A 128 -0.37 -11.54 8.69
N VAL A 129 -1.09 -11.88 7.63
CA VAL A 129 -2.03 -10.96 6.98
C VAL A 129 -3.29 -10.86 7.83
N ALA A 130 -3.53 -9.69 8.41
CA ALA A 130 -4.75 -9.39 9.16
C ALA A 130 -5.88 -8.96 8.23
N LEU A 131 -5.58 -8.08 7.27
CA LEU A 131 -6.50 -7.59 6.24
C LEU A 131 -5.77 -7.50 4.91
N CYS A 132 -6.47 -7.82 3.81
CA CYS A 132 -5.93 -7.72 2.47
C CYS A 132 -7.05 -7.42 1.47
N GLN A 133 -6.94 -6.28 0.79
CA GLN A 133 -7.92 -5.84 -0.20
C GLN A 133 -7.23 -5.48 -1.50
N THR A 134 -7.78 -5.94 -2.61
CA THR A 134 -7.24 -5.74 -3.95
C THR A 134 -8.25 -5.00 -4.79
N TYR A 135 -7.78 -4.06 -5.59
CA TYR A 135 -8.58 -3.22 -6.45
C TYR A 135 -7.97 -3.12 -7.84
N VAL A 136 -8.78 -2.76 -8.81
CA VAL A 136 -8.35 -2.34 -10.14
C VAL A 136 -8.80 -0.90 -10.35
N SER A 137 -7.90 -0.08 -10.90
CA SER A 137 -8.24 1.24 -11.43
C SER A 137 -7.64 1.36 -12.83
N ASP A 138 -8.52 1.57 -13.81
CA ASP A 138 -8.19 1.72 -15.23
C ASP A 138 -7.20 0.64 -15.72
N GLY A 139 -7.57 -0.62 -15.45
CA GLY A 139 -6.88 -1.82 -15.90
C GLY A 139 -5.59 -2.17 -15.15
N LEU A 140 -5.24 -1.43 -14.09
CA LEU A 140 -4.07 -1.72 -13.27
C LEU A 140 -4.49 -2.13 -11.86
N ALA A 141 -3.95 -3.25 -11.37
CA ALA A 141 -4.22 -3.72 -10.02
C ALA A 141 -3.40 -2.98 -8.96
N ILE A 142 -3.96 -2.82 -7.76
CA ILE A 142 -3.27 -2.39 -6.54
C ILE A 142 -3.82 -3.17 -5.34
N ARG A 143 -2.91 -3.64 -4.49
CA ARG A 143 -3.23 -4.42 -3.29
C ARG A 143 -2.76 -3.67 -2.05
N PHE A 144 -3.61 -3.62 -1.05
CA PHE A 144 -3.34 -3.07 0.27
C PHE A 144 -3.46 -4.18 1.29
N SER A 145 -2.43 -4.35 2.11
CA SER A 145 -2.40 -5.36 3.17
C SER A 145 -2.03 -4.71 4.50
N LEU A 146 -2.73 -5.08 5.55
CA LEU A 146 -2.31 -4.87 6.93
C LEU A 146 -1.80 -6.21 7.47
N MET A 147 -0.55 -6.23 7.91
CA MET A 147 0.05 -7.35 8.61
C MET A 147 0.18 -7.04 10.10
N ASP A 148 -0.04 -8.04 10.95
CA ASP A 148 0.14 -7.95 12.40
C ASP A 148 0.97 -9.13 12.92
N ARG A 149 1.33 -9.08 14.21
CA ARG A 149 1.90 -10.24 14.89
C ARG A 149 0.78 -11.18 15.32
N PRO A 150 0.91 -12.51 15.10
CA PRO A 150 -0.02 -13.47 15.65
C PRO A 150 -0.08 -13.32 17.18
N SER A 151 -1.29 -13.37 17.75
CA SER A 151 -1.51 -13.19 19.19
C SER A 151 -0.85 -14.28 20.08
N ASP A 152 -0.38 -15.36 19.46
CA ASP A 152 0.25 -16.53 20.11
C ASP A 152 1.78 -16.59 19.92
N ALA A 153 2.43 -15.51 19.44
CA ALA A 153 3.86 -15.47 19.10
C ALA A 153 4.77 -14.92 20.22
#